data_AF-A0A416QZI6-F1
#
_entry.id   AF-A0A416QZI6-F1
#
_cell.length_a   1.000
_cell.length_b   1.000
_cell.length_c   1.000
_cell.angle_alpha   90.00
_cell.angle_beta   90.00
_cell.angle_gamma   90.00
#
_symmetry.space_group_name_H-M   'P 1'
#
loop_
_entity.id
_entity.type
_entity.pdbx_description
1 polymer ?
#
loop_
_entity_poly.entity_id
_entity_poly.type
_entity_poly.pdbx_seq_one_letter_code
_entity_poly.pdbx_strand_id
1 'polypeptide(L)'
;MSFTSTGLGQQVLTFLISGGGVFLMAVLLVSALAGLFRSRSATLRLACGMVLLLCLLYAGLLLWLTIGFGGSSGPPTPIQP
;
A
#
# COMPACT_ATOMS: atom_id res chain seq x y z
N MET A 1 12.24 25.39 11.58
CA MET A 1 10.92 24.80 11.90
C MET A 1 10.49 23.91 10.74
N SER A 2 10.80 22.61 10.80
CA SER A 2 10.49 21.66 9.72
C SER A 2 10.45 20.21 10.24
N PHE A 3 9.83 20.01 11.40
CA PHE A 3 9.76 18.69 12.08
C PHE A 3 8.35 18.08 12.10
N THR A 4 7.36 18.71 11.46
CA THR A 4 5.96 18.27 11.52
C THR A 4 5.45 17.51 10.29
N SER A 5 6.10 17.60 9.12
CA SER A 5 5.66 16.84 7.93
C SER A 5 6.12 15.38 7.93
N THR A 6 7.31 15.10 8.48
CA THR A 6 7.89 13.75 8.53
C THR A 6 7.10 12.83 9.48
N GLY A 7 6.64 13.36 10.62
CA GLY A 7 5.90 12.59 11.62
C GLY A 7 4.52 12.13 11.15
N LEU A 8 3.78 13.00 10.45
CA LEU A 8 2.48 12.67 9.87
C LEU A 8 2.60 11.63 8.76
N GLY A 9 3.57 11.80 7.85
CA GLY A 9 3.84 10.84 6.80
C GLY A 9 4.19 9.46 7.35
N GLN A 10 5.04 9.41 8.38
CA GLN A 10 5.47 8.17 9.01
C GLN A 10 4.34 7.49 9.80
N GLN A 11 3.51 8.24 10.54
CA GLN A 11 2.32 7.70 11.21
C GLN A 11 1.31 7.12 10.22
N VAL A 12 1.04 7.85 9.13
CA VAL A 12 0.15 7.36 8.07
C VAL A 12 0.73 6.10 7.44
N LEU A 13 2.03 6.06 7.16
CA LEU A 13 2.71 4.89 6.61
C LEU A 13 2.64 3.69 7.56
N THR A 14 2.89 3.89 8.86
CA THR A 14 2.81 2.84 9.88
C THR A 14 1.38 2.31 10.02
N PHE A 15 0.38 3.18 9.98
CA PHE A 15 -1.03 2.77 9.98
C PHE A 15 -1.41 2.04 8.70
N LEU A 16 -0.89 2.50 7.55
CA LEU A 16 -1.11 1.85 6.26
C LEU A 16 -0.50 0.45 6.26
N ILE A 17 0.71 0.26 6.79
CA ILE A 17 1.41 -1.04 6.82
C ILE A 17 0.85 -1.95 7.93
N SER A 18 0.22 -1.38 8.97
CA SER A 18 -0.48 -2.15 10.00
C SER A 18 -1.60 -3.00 9.40
N GLY A 19 -1.90 -4.14 10.03
CA GLY A 19 -2.93 -5.08 9.55
C GLY A 19 -4.31 -4.44 9.35
N GLY A 20 -4.61 -3.36 10.08
CA GLY A 20 -5.84 -2.57 9.89
C GLY A 20 -5.89 -1.82 8.55
N GLY A 21 -4.76 -1.26 8.09
CA GLY A 21 -4.67 -0.58 6.79
C GLY A 21 -4.82 -1.55 5.63
N VAL A 22 -4.19 -2.73 5.73
CA VAL A 22 -4.32 -3.80 4.74
C VAL A 22 -5.78 -4.28 4.64
N PHE A 23 -6.45 -4.49 5.77
CA PHE A 23 -7.86 -4.91 5.81
C PHE A 23 -8.80 -3.85 5.20
N LEU A 24 -8.59 -2.58 5.53
CA LEU A 24 -9.39 -1.47 5.00
C LEU A 24 -9.22 -1.33 3.48
N MET A 25 -7.99 -1.46 2.96
CA MET A 25 -7.72 -1.46 1.52
C MET A 25 -8.36 -2.66 0.81
N ALA A 26 -8.38 -3.85 1.43
CA ALA A 26 -9.05 -5.02 0.87
C ALA A 26 -10.57 -4.82 0.77
N VAL A 27 -11.20 -4.23 1.79
CA VAL A 27 -12.64 -3.90 1.76
C VAL A 27 -12.95 -2.86 0.69
N LEU A 28 -12.10 -1.83 0.54
CA LEU A 28 -12.25 -0.84 -0.53
C LEU A 28 -12.11 -1.46 -1.92
N LEU A 29 -11.18 -2.39 -2.10
CA LEU A 29 -10.99 -3.12 -3.37
C LEU A 29 -12.24 -3.93 -3.74
N VAL A 30 -12.76 -4.73 -2.81
CA VAL A 30 -13.98 -5.54 -3.05
C VAL A 30 -15.20 -4.64 -3.30
N SER A 31 -15.32 -3.54 -2.55
CA SER A 31 -16.39 -2.57 -2.73
C SER A 31 -16.30 -1.85 -4.09
N ALA A 32 -15.09 -1.49 -4.52
CA ALA A 32 -14.84 -0.87 -5.82
C ALA A 32 -15.10 -1.84 -6.98
N LEU A 33 -14.72 -3.11 -6.85
CA LEU A 33 -15.05 -4.17 -7.81
C LEU A 33 -16.57 -4.31 -7.94
N ALA A 34 -17.28 -4.46 -6.82
CA ALA A 34 -18.74 -4.53 -6.81
C ALA A 34 -19.39 -3.29 -7.44
N GLY A 35 -18.85 -2.09 -7.14
CA GLY A 35 -19.28 -0.83 -7.73
C GLY A 35 -19.02 -0.74 -9.24
N LEU A 36 -17.90 -1.26 -9.73
CA LEU A 36 -17.51 -1.24 -11.14
C LEU A 36 -18.42 -2.13 -12.00
N PHE A 37 -18.78 -3.31 -11.49
CA PHE A 37 -19.68 -4.25 -12.16
C PHE A 37 -21.16 -3.84 -12.06
N ARG A 38 -21.56 -3.24 -10.93
CA ARG A 38 -22.96 -2.87 -10.68
C ARG A 38 -23.33 -1.48 -11.20
N SER A 39 -22.36 -0.57 -11.35
CA SER A 39 -22.65 0.80 -11.78
C SER A 39 -22.81 0.94 -13.29
N ARG A 40 -23.93 1.55 -13.68
CA ARG A 40 -24.24 1.98 -15.05
C ARG A 40 -23.68 3.38 -15.37
N SER A 41 -23.21 4.12 -14.36
CA SER A 41 -22.68 5.49 -14.48
C SER A 41 -21.17 5.49 -14.75
N ALA A 42 -20.76 6.21 -15.82
CA ALA A 42 -19.37 6.39 -16.20
C ALA A 42 -18.53 7.07 -15.11
N THR A 43 -19.11 8.03 -14.39
CA THR A 43 -18.44 8.76 -13.30
C THR A 43 -18.13 7.85 -12.11
N LEU A 44 -19.05 6.94 -11.76
CA LEU A 44 -18.82 5.97 -10.68
C LEU A 44 -17.77 4.92 -11.08
N ARG A 45 -17.73 4.55 -12.37
CA ARG A 45 -16.71 3.64 -12.90
C ARG A 45 -15.32 4.26 -12.87
N LEU A 46 -15.21 5.54 -13.21
CA LEU A 46 -13.95 6.30 -13.08
C LEU A 46 -13.51 6.38 -11.62
N ALA A 47 -14.42 6.68 -10.69
CA ALA A 47 -14.12 6.70 -9.26
C ALA A 47 -13.67 5.33 -8.74
N CYS A 48 -14.37 4.25 -9.10
CA CYS A 48 -13.95 2.88 -8.74
C CYS A 48 -12.59 2.53 -9.36
N GLY A 49 -12.35 2.92 -10.62
CA GLY A 49 -11.07 2.72 -11.28
C GLY A 49 -9.90 3.40 -10.56
N MET A 50 -10.10 4.64 -10.10
CA MET A 50 -9.11 5.37 -9.30
C MET A 50 -8.82 4.67 -7.97
N VAL A 51 -9.85 4.16 -7.29
CA VAL A 51 -9.68 3.38 -6.04
C VAL A 51 -8.91 2.09 -6.28
N LEU A 52 -9.20 1.36 -7.37
CA LEU A 52 -8.47 0.16 -7.75
C LEU A 52 -7.00 0.46 -8.07
N LEU A 53 -6.74 1.56 -8.79
CA LEU A 53 -5.37 1.99 -9.11
C LEU A 53 -4.60 2.37 -7.85
N LEU A 54 -5.23 3.04 -6.88
CA LEU A 54 -4.64 3.34 -5.58
C LEU A 54 -4.31 2.07 -4.79
N CYS A 55 -5.20 1.07 -4.81
CA CYS A 55 -4.97 -0.23 -4.17
C CYS A 55 -3.80 -0.98 -4.81
N LEU A 56 -3.68 -0.97 -6.14
CA LEU A 56 -2.55 -1.57 -6.87
C LEU A 56 -1.23 -0.87 -6.54
N LEU A 57 -1.23 0.47 -6.50
CA LEU A 57 -0.05 1.24 -6.12
C LEU A 57 0.38 0.91 -4.70
N TYR A 58 -0.57 0.82 -3.76
CA TYR A 58 -0.31 0.43 -2.37
C TYR A 58 0.22 -1.01 -2.27
N ALA A 59 -0.38 -1.97 -2.98
CA ALA A 59 0.10 -3.34 -3.03
C ALA A 59 1.51 -3.43 -3.64
N GLY A 60 1.79 -2.67 -4.70
CA GLY A 60 3.12 -2.56 -5.30
C GLY A 60 4.14 -1.93 -4.34
N LEU A 61 3.73 -0.94 -3.54
CA LEU A 61 4.56 -0.33 -2.51
C LEU A 61 4.88 -1.33 -1.39
N LEU A 62 3.88 -2.09 -0.94
CA LEU A 62 4.09 -3.21 -0.01
C LEU A 62 5.02 -4.26 -0.61
N LEU A 63 4.81 -4.66 -1.87
CA LEU A 63 5.66 -5.62 -2.56
C LEU A 63 7.11 -5.12 -2.62
N TRP A 64 7.29 -3.85 -2.99
CA TRP A 64 8.60 -3.20 -3.04
C TRP A 64 9.25 -3.10 -1.65
N LEU A 65 8.48 -2.84 -0.59
CA LEU A 65 8.99 -2.87 0.77
C LEU A 65 9.37 -4.29 1.20
N THR A 66 8.53 -5.29 0.94
CA THR A 66 8.81 -6.70 1.28
C THR A 66 10.01 -7.26 0.52
N ILE A 67 10.16 -6.92 -0.77
CA ILE A 67 11.28 -7.36 -1.61
C ILE A 67 12.53 -6.53 -1.33
N GLY A 68 12.39 -5.21 -1.16
CA GLY A 68 13.48 -4.28 -0.88
C GLY A 68 14.11 -4.48 0.49
N PHE A 69 13.36 -4.96 1.48
CA PHE A 69 13.92 -5.45 2.75
C PHE A 69 14.34 -6.93 2.68
N GLY A 70 13.71 -7.75 1.83
CA GLY A 70 14.05 -9.18 1.66
C GLY A 70 15.34 -9.45 0.89
N GLY A 71 15.87 -8.49 0.13
CA GLY A 71 17.07 -8.65 -0.71
C GLY A 71 18.39 -8.19 -0.08
N SER A 72 18.39 -7.58 1.11
CA SER A 72 19.58 -6.99 1.75
C SER A 72 19.87 -7.60 3.13
N SER A 73 20.04 -8.92 3.18
CA SER A 73 20.57 -9.59 4.39
C SER A 73 21.28 -10.90 4.06
N GLY A 74 22.46 -10.77 3.48
CA GLY A 74 23.56 -11.67 3.78
C GLY A 74 24.76 -10.81 4.18
N PRO A 75 25.02 -10.55 5.48
CA PRO A 75 26.33 -10.04 5.87
C PRO A 75 27.37 -11.05 5.36
N PRO A 76 28.48 -10.61 4.73
CA PRO A 76 29.55 -11.53 4.38
C PRO A 76 29.97 -12.23 5.66
N THR A 77 29.87 -13.55 5.69
CA THR A 77 30.43 -14.39 6.75
C THR A 77 31.84 -13.90 7.02
N PRO A 78 32.15 -13.38 8.22
CA PRO A 78 33.53 -13.12 8.60
C PRO A 78 34.18 -14.50 8.69
N ILE A 79 34.99 -14.83 7.70
CA ILE A 79 35.97 -15.91 7.83
C ILE A 79 37.01 -15.36 8.81
N GLN A 80 36.74 -15.54 10.11
CA GLN A 80 37.76 -15.44 11.14
C GLN A 80 38.66 -16.69 11.07
N PRO A 81 39.94 -16.54 11.46
CA PRO A 81 41.09 -17.22 10.87
C PRO A 81 41.13 -18.74 10.99
#